data_AF-A0A0Q9JF27-F1
#
_entry.id   AF-A0A0Q9JF27-F1
#
_cell.length_a   1.000
_cell.length_b   1.000
_cell.length_c   1.000
_cell.angle_alpha   90.00
_cell.angle_beta   90.00
_cell.angle_gamma   90.00
#
_symmetry.space_group_name_H-M   'P 1'
#
loop_
_entity.id
_entity.type
_entity.pdbx_description
1 polymer ?
#
loop_
_entity_poly.entity_id
_entity_poly.type
_entity_poly.pdbx_seq_one_letter_code
_entity_poly.pdbx_strand_id
1 'polypeptide(L)'
;MSIARPPGAAIQEEVPTMSMFTSETRSSTRTVGEEPTTADARSGAVVGEGVRRGWYRLLFDLGPVTVVEFAIAAGIERDTAAGWIDEQLEAGVLRVVGIDEHDDEMVLLPGEHVTALLGDHGGPELSGARVMAERHVDRMAPVVRALADIGPRGIGAFPRVAAG
;
A
#
# COMPACT_ATOMS: atom_id res chain seq x y z
N MET A 1 -9.01 -37.09 66.62
CA MET A 1 -10.27 -37.81 66.37
C MET A 1 -10.36 -38.12 64.89
N SER A 2 -10.12 -39.38 64.54
CA SER A 2 -10.19 -39.90 63.17
C SER A 2 -11.62 -40.20 62.81
N ILE A 3 -12.05 -39.82 61.60
CA ILE A 3 -13.33 -40.26 61.03
C ILE A 3 -13.03 -40.91 59.68
N ALA A 4 -13.43 -42.16 59.58
CA ALA A 4 -13.16 -43.08 58.48
C ALA A 4 -13.92 -42.71 57.20
N ARG A 5 -13.29 -43.00 56.06
CA ARG A 5 -13.84 -42.80 54.70
C ARG A 5 -14.34 -44.16 54.17
N PRO A 6 -15.61 -44.31 53.74
CA PRO A 6 -16.10 -45.57 53.17
C PRO A 6 -15.71 -45.75 51.68
N PRO A 7 -15.68 -47.01 51.17
CA PRO A 7 -15.27 -47.36 49.82
C PRO A 7 -16.44 -47.47 48.84
N GLY A 8 -16.16 -47.24 47.56
CA GLY A 8 -16.92 -47.80 46.44
C GLY A 8 -18.08 -46.94 45.91
N ALA A 9 -17.80 -46.21 44.83
CA ALA A 9 -18.81 -45.90 43.82
C ALA A 9 -18.11 -45.91 42.46
N ALA A 10 -18.66 -46.73 41.56
CA ALA A 10 -18.16 -46.97 40.22
C ALA A 10 -18.03 -45.67 39.41
N ILE A 11 -16.89 -45.52 38.76
CA ILE A 11 -16.67 -44.48 37.75
C ILE A 11 -17.30 -45.04 36.47
N GLN A 12 -18.47 -44.53 36.09
CA GLN A 12 -18.98 -44.73 34.75
C GLN A 12 -18.09 -43.94 33.79
N GLU A 13 -17.55 -44.64 32.79
CA GLU A 13 -16.87 -44.03 31.66
C GLU A 13 -17.90 -43.31 30.79
N GLU A 14 -18.15 -42.04 31.07
CA GLU A 14 -18.74 -41.16 30.08
C GLU A 14 -17.64 -40.76 29.09
N VAL A 15 -17.58 -41.52 28.01
CA VAL A 15 -16.94 -41.15 26.76
C VAL A 15 -17.31 -39.69 26.40
N PRO A 16 -16.33 -38.79 26.22
CA PRO A 16 -16.63 -37.49 25.66
C PRO A 16 -17.07 -37.70 24.21
N THR A 17 -18.33 -37.36 23.93
CA THR A 17 -18.84 -37.11 22.58
C THR A 17 -17.85 -36.16 21.91
N MET A 18 -17.01 -36.73 21.02
CA MET A 18 -16.25 -35.98 20.04
C MET A 18 -17.27 -35.16 19.25
N SER A 19 -17.41 -33.90 19.64
CA SER A 19 -17.99 -32.87 18.81
C SER A 19 -17.04 -32.74 17.61
N MET A 20 -17.29 -33.55 16.59
CA MET A 20 -16.79 -33.31 15.26
C MET A 20 -17.45 -32.02 14.81
N PHE A 21 -16.85 -30.89 15.17
CA PHE A 21 -16.91 -29.71 14.33
C PHE A 21 -16.31 -30.15 13.00
N THR A 22 -17.20 -30.58 12.11
CA THR A 22 -16.94 -30.61 10.67
C THR A 22 -16.37 -29.25 10.36
N SER A 23 -15.06 -29.20 10.16
CA SER A 23 -14.38 -28.05 9.60
C SER A 23 -15.13 -27.73 8.33
N GLU A 24 -15.91 -26.66 8.41
CA GLU A 24 -16.56 -26.03 7.28
C GLU A 24 -15.40 -25.68 6.36
N THR A 25 -15.16 -26.57 5.39
CA THR A 25 -14.24 -26.30 4.29
C THR A 25 -14.98 -25.27 3.47
N ARG A 26 -14.99 -24.02 3.94
CA ARG A 26 -15.17 -22.89 3.06
C ARG A 26 -13.94 -22.95 2.18
N SER A 27 -14.09 -23.65 1.07
CA SER A 27 -13.39 -23.37 -0.17
C SER A 27 -13.49 -21.87 -0.34
N SER A 28 -12.48 -21.17 0.18
CA SER A 28 -12.21 -19.80 -0.17
C SER A 28 -11.84 -19.91 -1.65
N THR A 29 -12.85 -19.73 -2.49
CA THR A 29 -12.66 -19.26 -3.85
C THR A 29 -11.90 -17.95 -3.71
N ARG A 30 -10.58 -18.07 -3.64
CA ARG A 30 -9.65 -17.04 -4.06
C ARG A 30 -10.02 -16.82 -5.52
N THR A 31 -10.87 -15.84 -5.76
CA THR A 31 -11.13 -15.31 -7.09
C THR A 31 -9.81 -14.74 -7.58
N VAL A 32 -8.98 -15.60 -8.16
CA VAL A 32 -7.90 -15.22 -9.05
C VAL A 32 -8.60 -14.89 -10.36
N GLY A 33 -8.81 -13.60 -10.62
CA GLY A 33 -9.44 -13.16 -11.86
C GLY A 33 -10.29 -11.91 -11.75
N GLU A 34 -9.87 -10.90 -10.98
CA GLU A 34 -10.13 -9.54 -11.46
C GLU A 34 -9.00 -9.26 -12.45
N GLU A 35 -9.31 -9.34 -13.75
CA GLU A 35 -8.44 -8.74 -14.73
C GLU A 35 -8.29 -7.26 -14.35
N PRO A 36 -7.05 -6.73 -14.27
CA PRO A 36 -6.84 -5.35 -13.90
C PRO A 36 -7.68 -4.50 -14.84
N THR A 37 -8.55 -3.67 -14.28
CA THR A 37 -9.39 -2.81 -15.10
C THR A 37 -8.50 -1.89 -15.92
N THR A 38 -8.98 -1.38 -17.05
CA THR A 38 -8.21 -0.41 -17.86
C THR A 38 -7.77 0.81 -17.03
N ALA A 39 -8.55 1.19 -16.01
CA ALA A 39 -8.20 2.23 -15.05
C ALA A 39 -7.02 1.80 -14.16
N ASP A 40 -7.03 0.59 -13.61
CA ASP A 40 -5.92 0.07 -12.78
C ASP A 40 -4.62 -0.03 -13.57
N ALA A 41 -4.70 -0.49 -14.84
CA ALA A 41 -3.55 -0.57 -15.73
C ALA A 41 -2.99 0.82 -16.07
N ARG A 42 -3.87 1.81 -16.28
CA ARG A 42 -3.48 3.20 -16.54
C ARG A 42 -2.80 3.81 -15.32
N SER A 43 -3.42 3.73 -14.15
CA SER A 43 -2.84 4.23 -12.90
C SER A 43 -1.48 3.58 -12.61
N GLY A 44 -1.35 2.27 -12.83
CA GLY A 44 -0.07 1.57 -12.72
C GLY A 44 1.00 2.09 -13.69
N ALA A 45 0.63 2.40 -14.93
CA ALA A 45 1.57 2.92 -15.94
C ALA A 45 2.07 4.34 -15.58
N VAL A 46 1.18 5.20 -15.11
CA VAL A 46 1.52 6.58 -14.69
C VAL A 46 2.40 6.56 -13.44
N VAL A 47 2.07 5.71 -12.46
CA VAL A 47 2.91 5.53 -11.28
C VAL A 47 4.29 4.97 -11.66
N GLY A 48 4.33 3.97 -12.55
CA GLY A 48 5.58 3.44 -13.08
C GLY A 48 6.46 4.49 -13.76
N GLU A 49 5.85 5.45 -14.48
CA GLU A 49 6.60 6.56 -15.07
C GLU A 49 7.20 7.49 -14.02
N GLY A 50 6.43 7.84 -12.98
CA GLY A 50 6.93 8.64 -11.86
C GLY A 50 8.11 7.98 -11.14
N VAL A 51 8.08 6.65 -10.99
CA VAL A 51 9.22 5.89 -10.43
C VAL A 51 10.44 5.96 -11.36
N ARG A 52 10.27 5.69 -12.66
CA ARG A 52 11.38 5.72 -13.63
C ARG A 52 12.04 7.08 -13.75
N ARG A 53 11.27 8.16 -13.64
CA ARG A 53 11.77 9.54 -13.69
C ARG A 53 12.33 10.06 -12.37
N GLY A 54 12.17 9.31 -11.28
CA GLY A 54 12.60 9.73 -9.94
C GLY A 54 11.74 10.85 -9.33
N TRP A 55 10.53 11.09 -9.87
CA TRP A 55 9.66 12.18 -9.40
C TRP A 55 9.16 11.98 -7.97
N TYR A 56 8.92 10.74 -7.53
CA TYR A 56 8.59 10.47 -6.12
C TYR A 56 9.76 10.73 -5.18
N ARG A 57 11.01 10.50 -5.64
CA ARG A 57 12.18 10.83 -4.83
C ARG A 57 12.29 12.33 -4.66
N LEU A 58 12.09 13.06 -5.75
CA LEU A 58 12.06 14.52 -5.74
C LEU A 58 10.98 15.06 -4.79
N LEU A 59 9.75 14.55 -4.86
CA LEU A 59 8.68 14.95 -3.94
C LEU A 59 9.00 14.62 -2.48
N PHE A 60 9.62 13.48 -2.21
CA PHE A 60 10.06 13.14 -0.86
C PHE A 60 11.12 14.11 -0.33
N ASP A 61 12.08 14.49 -1.17
CA ASP A 61 13.18 15.39 -0.79
C ASP A 61 12.71 16.85 -0.63
N LEU A 62 11.73 17.30 -1.43
CA LEU A 62 11.18 18.65 -1.36
C LEU A 62 10.13 18.82 -0.25
N GLY A 63 9.38 17.76 0.08
CA GLY A 63 8.24 17.85 0.99
C GLY A 63 6.97 18.35 0.28
N PRO A 64 6.07 19.07 1.00
CA PRO A 64 4.91 19.70 0.38
C PRO A 64 5.33 20.71 -0.69
N VAL A 65 4.75 20.60 -1.90
CA VAL A 65 5.05 21.49 -3.02
C VAL A 65 3.80 21.84 -3.80
N THR A 66 3.80 23.00 -4.44
CA THR A 66 2.82 23.35 -5.48
C THR A 66 3.16 22.67 -6.81
N VAL A 67 2.20 22.67 -7.75
CA VAL A 67 2.43 22.19 -9.12
C VAL A 67 3.57 22.95 -9.80
N VAL A 68 3.69 24.26 -9.55
CA VAL A 68 4.71 25.11 -10.16
C VAL A 68 6.10 24.77 -9.63
N GLU A 69 6.25 24.63 -8.31
CA GLU A 69 7.51 24.23 -7.69
C GLU A 69 7.96 22.85 -8.15
N PHE A 70 7.03 21.89 -8.23
CA PHE A 70 7.32 20.57 -8.76
C PHE A 70 7.78 20.63 -10.23
N ALA A 71 7.08 21.38 -11.08
CA ALA A 71 7.44 21.52 -12.50
C ALA A 71 8.86 22.07 -12.68
N ILE A 72 9.21 23.11 -11.91
CA ILE A 72 10.55 23.72 -11.91
C ILE A 72 11.60 22.69 -11.47
N ALA A 73 11.36 22.02 -10.34
CA ALA A 73 12.33 21.07 -9.78
C ALA A 73 12.50 19.82 -10.65
N ALA A 74 11.43 19.37 -11.31
CA ALA A 74 11.45 18.22 -12.22
C ALA A 74 11.97 18.58 -13.63
N GLY A 75 12.12 19.87 -13.95
CA GLY A 75 12.56 20.34 -15.26
C GLY A 75 11.58 20.02 -16.38
N ILE A 76 10.26 20.11 -16.10
CA ILE A 76 9.19 19.82 -17.06
C ILE A 76 8.24 21.00 -17.21
N GLU A 77 7.41 20.96 -18.27
CA GLU A 77 6.36 21.97 -18.47
C GLU A 77 5.28 21.89 -17.38
N ARG A 78 4.73 23.05 -17.01
CA ARG A 78 3.69 23.16 -15.98
C ARG A 78 2.48 22.28 -16.28
N ASP A 79 2.02 22.25 -17.53
CA ASP A 79 0.83 21.46 -17.90
C ASP A 79 1.09 19.95 -17.79
N THR A 80 2.33 19.53 -18.07
CA THR A 80 2.74 18.12 -17.87
C THR A 80 2.80 17.77 -16.38
N ALA A 81 3.33 18.68 -15.56
CA ALA A 81 3.35 18.52 -14.11
C ALA A 81 1.94 18.46 -13.53
N ALA A 82 1.05 19.37 -13.97
CA ALA A 82 -0.35 19.43 -13.52
C ALA A 82 -1.06 18.11 -13.83
N GLY A 83 -1.05 17.67 -15.09
CA GLY A 83 -1.70 16.42 -15.49
C GLY A 83 -1.16 15.20 -14.74
N TRP A 84 0.15 15.13 -14.52
CA TRP A 84 0.71 14.02 -13.74
C TRP A 84 0.32 14.06 -12.26
N ILE A 85 0.33 15.24 -11.63
CA ILE A 85 -0.09 15.43 -10.22
C ILE A 85 -1.57 15.06 -10.06
N ASP A 86 -2.43 15.52 -10.96
CA ASP A 86 -3.87 15.21 -10.93
C ASP A 86 -4.10 13.69 -11.00
N GLU A 87 -3.43 12.99 -11.92
CA GLU A 87 -3.48 11.53 -12.01
C GLU A 87 -2.99 10.85 -10.71
N GLN A 88 -2.03 11.44 -10.00
CA GLN A 88 -1.58 10.90 -8.71
C GLN A 88 -2.56 11.17 -7.56
N LEU A 89 -3.23 12.32 -7.56
CA LEU A 89 -4.26 12.67 -6.59
C LEU A 89 -5.48 11.76 -6.77
N GLU A 90 -5.93 11.55 -8.00
CA GLU A 90 -7.01 10.62 -8.33
C GLU A 90 -6.67 9.18 -7.92
N ALA A 91 -5.42 8.76 -8.12
CA ALA A 91 -4.93 7.44 -7.69
C ALA A 91 -4.71 7.35 -6.16
N GLY A 92 -4.89 8.44 -5.42
CA GLY A 92 -4.66 8.52 -3.97
C GLY A 92 -3.20 8.41 -3.56
N VAL A 93 -2.25 8.52 -4.50
CA VAL A 93 -0.81 8.40 -4.27
C VAL A 93 -0.26 9.65 -3.61
N LEU A 94 -0.73 10.83 -4.03
CA LEU A 94 -0.45 12.11 -3.39
C LEU A 94 -1.65 12.57 -2.54
N ARG A 95 -1.39 13.52 -1.63
CA ARG A 95 -2.43 14.16 -0.83
C ARG A 95 -2.26 15.67 -0.86
N VAL A 96 -3.37 16.39 -1.00
CA VAL A 96 -3.42 17.83 -0.73
C VAL A 96 -3.29 18.04 0.77
N VAL A 97 -2.37 18.91 1.19
CA VAL A 97 -2.07 19.19 2.61
C VAL A 97 -2.32 20.63 3.01
N GLY A 98 -2.58 21.50 2.04
CA GLY A 98 -2.88 22.90 2.28
C GLY A 98 -2.88 23.70 0.99
N ILE A 99 -2.83 25.00 1.19
CA ILE A 99 -2.77 26.02 0.16
C ILE A 99 -1.57 26.93 0.51
N ASP A 100 -0.83 27.39 -0.49
CA ASP A 100 0.32 28.28 -0.30
C ASP A 100 -0.10 29.75 -0.11
N GLU A 101 0.86 30.68 -0.13
CA GLU A 101 0.59 32.12 -0.01
C GLU A 101 -0.06 32.75 -1.27
N HIS A 102 -0.06 32.05 -2.39
CA HIS A 102 -0.62 32.46 -3.69
C HIS A 102 -1.97 31.79 -3.99
N ASP A 103 -2.55 31.08 -3.02
CA ASP A 103 -3.80 30.32 -3.16
C ASP A 103 -3.66 29.05 -4.03
N ASP A 104 -2.44 28.53 -4.21
CA ASP A 104 -2.16 27.30 -4.94
C ASP A 104 -2.17 26.06 -4.03
N GLU A 105 -2.75 24.95 -4.50
CA GLU A 105 -2.77 23.69 -3.77
C GLU A 105 -1.36 23.10 -3.56
N MET A 106 -1.06 22.76 -2.31
CA MET A 106 0.17 22.07 -1.93
C MET A 106 -0.09 20.57 -1.81
N VAL A 107 0.71 19.78 -2.54
CA VAL A 107 0.66 18.33 -2.54
C VAL A 107 1.87 17.73 -1.84
N LEU A 108 1.64 16.61 -1.16
CA LEU A 108 2.61 15.85 -0.39
C LEU A 108 2.60 14.40 -0.86
N LEU A 109 3.78 13.77 -0.89
CA LEU A 109 3.92 12.32 -0.91
C LEU A 109 3.80 11.75 0.53
N PRO A 110 2.73 11.00 0.87
CA PRO A 110 2.56 10.44 2.20
C PRO A 110 3.72 9.50 2.58
N GLY A 111 4.22 9.61 3.80
CA GLY A 111 5.38 8.86 4.28
C GLY A 111 5.19 7.34 4.21
N GLU A 112 3.96 6.87 4.34
CA GLU A 112 3.60 5.46 4.17
C GLU A 112 3.83 4.96 2.73
N HIS A 113 3.73 5.79 1.69
CA HIS A 113 3.90 5.37 0.30
C HIS A 113 5.38 5.30 -0.14
N VAL A 114 6.26 5.99 0.59
CA VAL A 114 7.65 6.24 0.18
C VAL A 114 8.45 4.95 -0.01
N THR A 115 8.33 3.99 0.90
CA THR A 115 9.11 2.74 0.85
C THR A 115 8.65 1.80 -0.27
N ALA A 116 7.36 1.81 -0.60
CA ALA A 116 6.81 1.04 -1.71
C ALA A 116 7.24 1.63 -3.07
N LEU A 117 7.32 2.96 -3.18
CA LEU A 117 7.65 3.65 -4.44
C LEU A 117 9.15 3.79 -4.69
N LEU A 118 9.95 4.02 -3.64
CA LEU A 118 11.40 4.21 -3.75
C LEU A 118 12.20 2.94 -3.47
N GLY A 119 11.53 1.89 -2.99
CA GLY A 119 12.18 0.68 -2.49
C GLY A 119 12.98 0.93 -1.21
N ASP A 120 13.72 -0.10 -0.79
CA ASP A 120 14.48 -0.07 0.47
C ASP A 120 15.91 0.51 0.31
N HIS A 121 16.19 1.13 -0.82
CA HIS A 121 17.55 1.59 -1.16
C HIS A 121 17.95 2.92 -0.49
N GLY A 122 17.01 3.62 0.14
CA GLY A 122 17.25 4.92 0.78
C GLY A 122 17.77 4.87 2.22
N GLY A 123 18.43 3.77 2.63
CA GLY A 123 19.23 3.75 3.85
C GLY A 123 18.49 4.11 5.16
N PRO A 124 19.19 4.62 6.19
CA PRO A 124 18.60 5.11 7.44
C PRO A 124 17.62 6.28 7.25
N GLU A 125 17.74 7.03 6.16
CA GLU A 125 16.92 8.21 5.85
C GLU A 125 15.45 7.84 5.64
N LEU A 126 15.16 6.61 5.17
CA LEU A 126 13.81 6.09 5.02
C LEU A 126 13.27 5.34 6.26
N SER A 127 14.00 5.35 7.38
CA SER A 127 13.57 4.64 8.60
C SER A 127 12.20 5.10 9.12
N GLY A 128 11.94 6.40 9.11
CA GLY A 128 10.63 6.96 9.47
C GLY A 128 9.52 6.52 8.50
N ALA A 129 9.80 6.51 7.20
CA ALA A 129 8.86 6.06 6.18
C ALA A 129 8.52 4.56 6.33
N ARG A 130 9.50 3.70 6.67
CA ARG A 130 9.25 2.28 6.98
C ARG A 130 8.27 2.12 8.14
N VAL A 131 8.52 2.82 9.24
CA VAL A 131 7.63 2.77 10.41
C VAL A 131 6.22 3.25 10.05
N MET A 132 6.09 4.26 9.19
CA MET A 132 4.78 4.73 8.73
C MET A 132 4.08 3.72 7.83
N ALA A 133 4.80 3.10 6.88
CA ALA A 133 4.26 2.07 6.00
C ALA A 133 3.75 0.84 6.79
N GLU A 134 4.52 0.39 7.79
CA GLU A 134 4.12 -0.73 8.66
C GLU A 134 2.89 -0.41 9.50
N ARG A 135 2.79 0.82 10.04
CA ARG A 135 1.68 1.23 10.92
C ARG A 135 0.41 1.61 10.18
N HIS A 136 0.51 2.00 8.91
CA HIS A 136 -0.59 2.57 8.14
C HIS A 136 -0.77 1.88 6.78
N VAL A 137 -0.48 0.59 6.70
CA VAL A 137 -0.63 -0.21 5.47
C VAL A 137 -2.06 -0.18 4.92
N ASP A 138 -3.06 -0.01 5.79
CA ASP A 138 -4.47 0.15 5.47
C ASP A 138 -4.79 1.49 4.80
N ARG A 139 -3.93 2.51 4.95
CA ARG A 139 -4.09 3.84 4.35
C ARG A 139 -3.35 4.00 3.03
N MET A 140 -2.61 2.99 2.60
CA MET A 140 -1.90 3.00 1.32
C MET A 140 -2.89 2.99 0.16
N ALA A 141 -2.60 3.79 -0.86
CA ALA A 141 -3.32 3.71 -2.13
C ALA A 141 -3.27 2.28 -2.69
N PRO A 142 -4.35 1.75 -3.29
CA PRO A 142 -4.39 0.39 -3.82
C PRO A 142 -3.24 0.09 -4.80
N VAL A 143 -2.91 1.04 -5.67
CA VAL A 143 -1.79 0.92 -6.64
C VAL A 143 -0.43 0.83 -5.94
N VAL A 144 -0.24 1.56 -4.85
CA VAL A 144 1.00 1.53 -4.04
C VAL A 144 1.11 0.22 -3.28
N ARG A 145 -0.01 -0.31 -2.79
CA ARG A 145 -0.06 -1.62 -2.14
C ARG A 145 0.30 -2.74 -3.10
N ALA A 146 -0.27 -2.72 -4.30
CA ALA A 146 0.06 -3.68 -5.35
C ALA A 146 1.56 -3.64 -5.72
N LEU A 147 2.17 -2.45 -5.76
CA LEU A 147 3.61 -2.30 -5.96
C LEU A 147 4.43 -2.89 -4.81
N ALA A 148 4.01 -2.68 -3.57
CA ALA A 148 4.68 -3.24 -2.39
C ALA A 148 4.66 -4.78 -2.40
N ASP A 149 3.54 -5.39 -2.81
CA ASP A 149 3.36 -6.85 -2.88
C ASP A 149 4.23 -7.52 -3.96
N ILE A 150 4.52 -6.80 -5.06
CA ILE A 150 5.41 -7.27 -6.13
C ILE A 150 6.89 -7.21 -5.71
N GLY A 151 7.20 -6.35 -4.73
CA GLY A 151 8.56 -6.09 -4.25
C GLY A 151 9.41 -5.27 -5.23
N PRO A 152 10.57 -4.75 -4.78
CA PRO A 152 11.39 -3.81 -5.55
C PRO A 152 11.97 -4.41 -6.84
N ARG A 153 11.94 -5.74 -6.99
CA ARG A 153 12.43 -6.44 -8.19
C ARG A 153 11.42 -6.52 -9.32
N GLY A 154 10.13 -6.27 -9.08
CA GLY A 154 9.10 -6.35 -10.12
C GLY A 154 8.62 -5.00 -10.66
N ILE A 155 9.16 -3.87 -10.17
CA ILE A 155 8.84 -2.53 -10.71
C ILE A 155 9.30 -2.38 -12.18
N GLY A 156 10.27 -3.18 -12.63
CA GLY A 156 10.66 -3.27 -14.05
C GLY A 156 9.77 -4.19 -14.90
N ALA A 157 8.79 -4.89 -14.32
CA ALA A 157 8.02 -5.95 -14.95
C ALA A 157 6.55 -5.58 -15.20
N PHE A 158 6.22 -4.29 -15.27
CA PHE A 158 4.91 -3.89 -15.78
C PHE A 158 4.81 -4.26 -17.26
N PRO A 159 3.78 -5.03 -17.68
CA PRO A 159 3.54 -5.27 -19.09
C PRO A 159 3.36 -3.91 -19.77
N ARG A 160 4.19 -3.64 -20.79
CA ARG A 160 3.92 -2.54 -21.73
C ARG A 160 2.55 -2.81 -22.31
N VAL A 161 1.54 -2.07 -21.86
CA VAL A 161 0.24 -2.05 -22.54
C VAL A 161 0.54 -1.52 -23.94
N ALA A 162 0.46 -2.39 -24.93
CA ALA A 162 0.53 -1.97 -26.32
C ALA A 162 -0.68 -1.06 -26.55
N ALA A 163 -0.41 0.23 -26.80
CA ALA A 163 -1.44 1.15 -27.25
C ALA A 163 -2.00 0.58 -28.58
N GLY A 164 -3.25 0.12 -28.55
CA GLY A 164 -4.04 -0.24 -29.71
C GLY A 164 -4.74 0.97 -30.29
#